data_AF-A0A1J3JR09-F1
#
_entry.id   AF-A0A1J3JR09-F1
#
_cell.length_a   1.000
_cell.length_b   1.000
_cell.length_c   1.000
_cell.angle_alpha   90.00
_cell.angle_beta   90.00
_cell.angle_gamma   90.00
#
_symmetry.space_group_name_H-M   'P 1'
#
loop_
_entity.id
_entity.type
_entity.pdbx_description
1 polymer ?
#
loop_
_entity_poly.entity_id
_entity_poly.type
_entity_poly.pdbx_seq_one_letter_code
_entity_poly.pdbx_strand_id
1 'polypeptide(L)'
;QHGEEECKLNAIEACAIRTWPDPILHFSFIMCVEEDTKHWKSCVPDPRSLKAINDCYSGDLSKKLILEYAKQTLSLKPKHEYVPWVTLNGK
;
A
#
# COMPACT_ATOMS: atom_id res chain seq x y z
N GLN A 1 -16.15 -2.04 2.60
CA GLN A 1 -15.15 -1.30 1.80
C GLN A 1 -15.65 0.06 1.42
N HIS A 2 -14.74 1.03 1.49
CA HIS A 2 -14.94 2.47 1.66
C HIS A 2 -14.89 3.26 0.33
N GLY A 3 -15.08 2.59 -0.81
CA GLY A 3 -15.19 3.21 -2.13
C GLY A 3 -13.84 3.50 -2.81
N GLU A 4 -13.85 4.42 -3.77
CA GLU A 4 -12.73 4.67 -4.69
C GLU A 4 -11.48 5.23 -3.99
N GLU A 5 -11.65 6.05 -2.95
CA GLU A 5 -10.52 6.62 -2.21
C GLU A 5 -9.67 5.54 -1.51
N GLU A 6 -10.30 4.49 -0.99
CA GLU A 6 -9.59 3.34 -0.42
C GLU A 6 -8.77 2.60 -1.50
N CYS A 7 -9.35 2.37 -2.67
CA CYS A 7 -8.62 1.75 -3.79
C CYS A 7 -7.42 2.59 -4.24
N LYS A 8 -7.57 3.91 -4.23
CA LYS A 8 -6.50 4.85 -4.55
C LYS A 8 -5.37 4.81 -3.51
N LEU A 9 -5.70 4.84 -2.21
CA LEU A 9 -4.69 4.79 -1.15
C LEU A 9 -3.96 3.44 -1.10
N ASN A 10 -4.68 2.32 -1.28
CA ASN A 10 -4.06 1.00 -1.43
C ASN A 10 -3.01 0.97 -2.56
N ALA A 11 -3.29 1.63 -3.70
CA ALA A 11 -2.36 1.71 -4.80
C ALA A 11 -1.16 2.62 -4.52
N ILE A 12 -1.36 3.73 -3.79
CA ILE A 12 -0.30 4.62 -3.34
C ILE A 12 0.63 3.91 -2.35
N GLU A 13 0.08 3.20 -1.36
CA GLU A 13 0.85 2.43 -0.38
C GLU A 13 1.61 1.28 -1.03
N ALA A 14 1.01 0.58 -2.00
CA ALA A 14 1.71 -0.42 -2.81
C ALA A 14 2.91 0.18 -3.56
N CYS A 15 2.73 1.38 -4.15
CA CYS A 15 3.81 2.11 -4.80
C CYS A 15 4.89 2.58 -3.81
N ALA A 16 4.51 2.96 -2.58
CA ALA A 16 5.45 3.30 -1.52
C ALA A 16 6.29 2.09 -1.08
N ILE A 17 5.68 0.93 -0.86
CA ILE A 17 6.39 -0.34 -0.56
C ILE A 17 7.40 -0.67 -1.67
N ARG A 18 7.01 -0.47 -2.94
CA ARG A 18 7.90 -0.69 -4.08
C ARG A 18 9.05 0.32 -4.19
N THR A 19 8.81 1.57 -3.78
CA THR A 19 9.76 2.68 -3.82
C THR A 19 10.77 2.58 -2.68
N TRP A 20 10.32 2.13 -1.50
CA TRP A 20 11.12 1.94 -0.30
C TRP A 20 11.09 0.47 0.14
N PRO A 21 11.99 -0.38 -0.39
CA PRO A 21 12.05 -1.79 0.00
C PRO A 21 12.39 -2.04 1.48
N ASP A 22 12.91 -1.01 2.16
CA ASP A 22 13.14 -1.05 3.60
C ASP A 22 11.79 -1.10 4.36
N PRO A 23 11.52 -2.16 5.15
CA PRO A 23 10.26 -2.32 5.85
C PRO A 23 9.95 -1.24 6.87
N ILE A 24 10.96 -0.70 7.55
CA ILE A 24 10.77 0.33 8.57
C ILE A 24 10.34 1.63 7.87
N LEU A 25 10.97 1.94 6.73
CA LEU A 25 10.68 3.16 5.99
C LEU A 25 9.28 3.16 5.39
N HIS A 26 8.90 2.12 4.64
CA HIS A 26 7.55 2.10 4.05
C HIS A 26 6.46 1.93 5.11
N PHE A 27 6.71 1.19 6.20
CA PHE A 27 5.73 1.06 7.27
C PHE A 27 5.48 2.40 7.97
N SER A 28 6.52 3.21 8.19
CA SER A 28 6.38 4.55 8.74
C SER A 28 5.52 5.46 7.85
N PHE A 29 5.67 5.35 6.52
CA PHE A 29 4.79 6.06 5.58
C PHE A 29 3.34 5.59 5.69
N ILE A 30 3.09 4.27 5.66
CA ILE A 30 1.73 3.70 5.76
C ILE A 30 1.05 4.17 7.05
N MET A 31 1.75 4.11 8.19
CA MET A 31 1.22 4.61 9.46
C MET A 31 0.79 6.07 9.40
N CYS A 32 1.60 6.94 8.79
CA CYS A 32 1.25 8.35 8.61
C CYS A 32 0.03 8.55 7.69
N VAL A 33 -0.11 7.75 6.62
CA VAL A 33 -1.27 7.82 5.71
C VAL A 33 -2.56 7.36 6.41
N GLU A 34 -2.47 6.30 7.23
CA GLU A 34 -3.61 5.79 7.99
C GLU A 34 -4.10 6.76 9.08
N GLU A 35 -3.23 7.64 9.58
CA GLU A 35 -3.60 8.73 10.49
C GLU A 35 -4.37 9.87 9.79
N ASP A 36 -3.99 10.23 8.56
CA ASP A 36 -4.67 11.24 7.76
C ASP A 36 -4.67 10.90 6.26
N THR A 37 -5.70 10.13 5.89
CA THR A 37 -5.94 9.67 4.52
C THR A 37 -6.10 10.82 3.51
N LYS A 38 -6.56 12.00 3.95
CA LYS A 38 -6.80 13.15 3.06
C LYS A 38 -5.51 13.85 2.65
N HIS A 39 -4.50 13.83 3.54
CA HIS A 39 -3.26 14.57 3.34
C HIS A 39 -2.03 13.67 3.16
N TRP A 40 -2.19 12.41 2.74
CA TRP A 40 -1.11 11.42 2.56
C TRP A 40 0.20 11.94 1.94
N LYS A 41 0.15 12.93 1.04
CA LYS A 41 1.34 13.55 0.44
C LYS A 41 2.27 14.19 1.46
N SER A 42 1.76 14.69 2.58
CA SER A 42 2.59 15.23 3.68
C SER A 42 3.43 14.17 4.37
N CYS A 43 3.07 12.88 4.23
CA CYS A 43 3.85 11.75 4.75
C CYS A 43 5.08 11.42 3.91
N VAL A 44 5.22 12.01 2.72
CA VAL A 44 6.36 11.74 1.84
C VAL A 44 7.52 12.67 2.20
N PRO A 45 8.70 12.13 2.59
CA PRO A 45 9.77 12.91 3.18
C PRO A 45 10.48 13.86 2.21
N ASP A 46 10.41 13.58 0.90
CA ASP A 46 11.15 14.33 -0.10
C ASP A 46 10.46 14.34 -1.48
N PRO A 47 10.73 15.36 -2.33
CA PRO A 47 10.11 15.48 -3.64
C PRO A 47 10.46 14.34 -4.62
N ARG A 48 11.63 13.71 -4.49
CA ARG A 48 12.06 12.62 -5.37
C ARG A 48 11.23 11.37 -5.10
N SER A 49 11.01 11.04 -3.83
CA SER A 49 10.12 9.95 -3.44
C SER A 49 8.67 10.22 -3.84
N LEU A 50 8.19 11.46 -3.68
CA LEU A 50 6.83 11.83 -4.12
C LEU A 50 6.66 11.64 -5.63
N LYS A 51 7.67 12.03 -6.41
CA LYS A 51 7.67 11.79 -7.85
C LYS A 51 7.65 10.29 -8.16
N ALA A 52 8.50 9.48 -7.52
CA ALA A 52 8.56 8.04 -7.76
C ALA A 52 7.21 7.33 -7.47
N ILE A 53 6.56 7.69 -6.36
CA ILE A 53 5.24 7.15 -5.99
C ILE A 53 4.19 7.57 -7.02
N ASN A 54 4.14 8.85 -7.42
CA ASN A 54 3.17 9.32 -8.43
C ASN A 54 3.40 8.71 -9.82
N ASP A 55 4.66 8.52 -10.23
CA ASP A 55 5.01 7.86 -11.50
C ASP A 55 4.55 6.40 -11.47
N CYS A 56 4.74 5.70 -10.34
CA CYS A 56 4.25 4.34 -10.14
C CYS A 56 2.72 4.27 -10.19
N TYR A 57 2.04 5.18 -9.47
CA TYR A 57 0.58 5.25 -9.40
C TYR A 57 -0.06 5.49 -10.76
N SER A 58 0.48 6.44 -11.51
CA SER A 58 -0.03 6.87 -12.83
C SER A 58 0.29 5.86 -13.95
N GLY A 59 1.27 4.98 -13.74
CA GLY A 59 1.66 3.94 -14.68
C GLY A 59 0.97 2.61 -14.45
N ASP A 60 1.28 1.62 -15.30
CA ASP A 60 0.75 0.26 -15.15
C ASP A 60 1.37 -0.51 -13.97
N LEU A 61 2.40 0.05 -13.32
CA LEU A 61 3.06 -0.60 -12.19
C LEU A 61 2.12 -0.73 -10.99
N SER A 62 1.34 0.30 -10.67
CA SER A 62 0.35 0.26 -9.59
C SER A 62 -0.66 -0.86 -9.78
N LYS A 63 -1.20 -1.00 -11.00
CA LYS A 63 -2.14 -2.09 -11.36
C LYS A 63 -1.51 -3.47 -11.17
N LYS A 64 -0.26 -3.64 -11.60
CA LYS A 64 0.46 -4.92 -11.43
C LYS A 64 0.65 -5.27 -9.95
N LEU A 65 1.05 -4.29 -9.13
CA LEU A 65 1.22 -4.47 -7.69
C LEU A 65 -0.10 -4.84 -7.01
N ILE A 66 -1.19 -4.13 -7.31
CA ILE A 66 -2.52 -4.45 -6.75
C ILE A 66 -3.00 -5.84 -7.17
N LEU A 67 -2.80 -6.25 -8.43
CA LEU A 67 -3.13 -7.60 -8.88
C LEU A 67 -2.29 -8.67 -8.19
N GLU A 68 -1.02 -8.39 -7.89
CA GLU A 68 -0.15 -9.29 -7.14
C GLU A 68 -0.61 -9.43 -5.69
N TYR A 69 -0.88 -8.32 -5.00
CA TYR A 69 -1.37 -8.35 -3.63
C TYR A 69 -2.74 -9.01 -3.53
N ALA A 70 -3.64 -8.77 -4.49
CA ALA A 70 -4.91 -9.49 -4.58
C ALA A 70 -4.70 -11.02 -4.66
N LYS A 71 -3.74 -11.49 -5.47
CA LYS A 71 -3.40 -12.93 -5.53
C LYS A 71 -2.87 -13.45 -4.20
N GLN A 72 -2.01 -12.69 -3.52
CA GLN A 72 -1.49 -13.07 -2.19
C GLN A 72 -2.63 -13.19 -1.17
N THR A 73 -3.50 -12.18 -1.08
CA THR A 73 -4.68 -12.20 -0.18
C THR A 73 -5.63 -13.36 -0.50
N LEU A 74 -5.92 -13.61 -1.78
CA LEU A 74 -6.78 -14.72 -2.21
C LEU A 74 -6.16 -16.11 -1.94
N SER A 75 -4.83 -16.17 -1.79
CA SER A 75 -4.10 -17.41 -1.51
C SER A 75 -4.00 -17.77 -0.03
N LEU A 76 -4.44 -16.88 0.88
CA LEU A 76 -4.42 -17.11 2.32
C LEU A 76 -5.18 -18.40 2.71
N LYS A 77 -4.61 -19.14 3.66
CA LYS A 77 -5.19 -20.36 4.22
C LYS A 77 -5.15 -20.30 5.75
N PRO A 78 -6.31 -20.26 6.44
CA PRO A 78 -7.66 -20.15 5.86
C PRO A 78 -7.85 -18.82 5.12
N LYS A 79 -8.92 -18.73 4.30
CA LYS A 79 -9.30 -17.45 3.70
C LYS A 79 -9.60 -16.45 4.82
N HIS A 80 -9.19 -15.20 4.64
CA HIS A 80 -9.50 -14.16 5.61
C HIS A 80 -11.02 -13.91 5.65
N GLU A 81 -11.56 -13.70 6.86
CA GLU A 81 -13.00 -13.46 7.07
C GLU A 81 -13.30 -12.00 7.44
N TYR A 82 -12.28 -11.23 7.79
CA TYR A 82 -12.33 -9.82 8.14
C TYR A 82 -10.99 -9.13 7.83
N VAL A 83 -10.94 -7.82 8.04
CA VAL A 83 -9.71 -7.02 8.03
C VAL A 83 -9.64 -6.18 9.32
N PRO A 84 -8.46 -5.96 9.93
CA PRO A 84 -7.15 -6.48 9.51
C PRO A 84 -7.01 -8.01 9.74
N TRP A 85 -6.25 -8.69 8.87
CA TRP A 85 -5.93 -10.12 8.97
C TRP A 85 -4.44 -10.32 9.18
N VAL A 86 -4.04 -10.91 10.30
CA VAL A 86 -2.64 -11.09 10.69
C VAL A 86 -2.29 -12.58 10.67
N THR A 87 -1.13 -12.91 10.11
CA THR A 87 -0.57 -14.27 10.16
C THR A 87 0.72 -14.28 10.97
N LEU A 88 0.93 -15.34 11.75
CA LEU A 88 2.15 -15.58 12.52
C LEU A 88 2.77 -16.88 12.03
N ASN A 89 3.96 -16.79 11.44
CA ASN A 89 4.65 -17.93 10.81
C ASN A 89 3.80 -18.64 9.73
N GLY A 90 3.03 -17.86 8.96
CA GLY A 90 2.17 -18.37 7.89
C GLY A 90 0.90 -19.07 8.37
N LYS A 91 0.52 -18.88 9.64
CA LYS A 91 -0.72 -19.36 10.23
C LYS A 91 -1.60 -18.20 10.70
#